data_AF-A0A7X8PH93-F1
#
_entry.id   AF-A0A7X8PH93-F1
#
_cell.length_a   1.000
_cell.length_b   1.000
_cell.length_c   1.000
_cell.angle_alpha   90.00
_cell.angle_beta   90.00
_cell.angle_gamma   90.00
#
_symmetry.space_group_name_H-M   'P 1'
#
loop_
_entity.id
_entity.type
_entity.pdbx_description
1 polymer ?
#
loop_
_entity_poly.entity_id
_entity_poly.type
_entity_poly.pdbx_seq_one_letter_code
_entity_poly.pdbx_strand_id
1 'polypeptide(L)' 'MHILDFLPTGVRLAVSPLSWANDVLEDLGAGISLETCLTEAAGAGYHGVELEYLSAS' A
#
# COMPACT_ATOMS: atom_id res chain seq x y z
N MET A 1 -18.81 0.45 -10.15
CA MET A 1 -18.56 -0.98 -9.93
C MET A 1 -17.27 -1.05 -9.13
N HIS A 2 -17.32 -1.40 -7.85
CA HIS A 2 -16.13 -1.44 -7.01
C HIS A 2 -15.45 -2.79 -7.20
N ILE A 3 -14.11 -2.80 -7.26
CA ILE A 3 -13.33 -4.03 -7.44
C ILE A 3 -13.62 -5.07 -6.32
N LEU A 4 -14.08 -4.57 -5.18
CA LEU A 4 -14.37 -5.33 -3.98
C LEU A 4 -15.65 -6.16 -4.09
N ASP A 5 -16.57 -5.80 -5.01
CA ASP A 5 -17.89 -6.43 -5.15
C ASP A 5 -17.82 -7.88 -5.66
N PHE A 6 -16.67 -8.29 -6.21
CA PHE A 6 -16.46 -9.60 -6.83
C PHE A 6 -15.40 -10.46 -6.13
N LEU A 7 -14.90 -10.01 -4.97
CA LEU A 7 -14.01 -10.83 -4.18
C LEU A 7 -14.79 -12.00 -3.55
N PRO A 8 -14.23 -13.23 -3.61
CA PRO A 8 -14.81 -14.35 -2.87
C PRO A 8 -14.91 -14.05 -1.38
N THR A 9 -15.87 -14.68 -0.70
CA THR A 9 -16.03 -14.53 0.74
C THR A 9 -14.74 -14.84 1.49
N GLY A 10 -14.30 -13.91 2.35
CA GLY A 10 -13.08 -14.04 3.14
C GLY A 10 -11.80 -13.56 2.46
N VAL A 11 -11.84 -13.19 1.19
CA VAL A 11 -10.67 -12.60 0.50
C VAL A 11 -10.55 -11.12 0.85
N ARG A 12 -9.31 -10.69 1.16
CA ARG A 12 -8.95 -9.30 1.41
C ARG A 12 -7.86 -8.90 0.43
N LEU A 13 -8.05 -7.76 -0.23
CA LEU A 13 -7.07 -7.23 -1.17
C LEU A 13 -6.09 -6.32 -0.44
N ALA A 14 -4.80 -6.55 -0.61
CA ALA A 14 -3.72 -5.69 -0.11
C ALA A 14 -2.89 -5.17 -1.29
N VAL A 15 -2.03 -4.18 -1.02
CA VAL A 15 -1.15 -3.54 -2.02
C VAL A 15 0.29 -3.44 -1.50
N SER A 16 1.27 -3.44 -2.38
CA SER A 16 2.66 -3.20 -1.99
C SER A 16 2.92 -1.69 -1.81
N PRO A 17 3.69 -1.30 -0.77
CA PRO A 17 4.10 0.09 -0.56
C PRO A 17 4.94 0.66 -1.70
N LEU A 18 5.47 -0.18 -2.59
CA LEU A 18 6.16 0.22 -3.83
C LEU A 18 5.32 1.12 -4.74
N SER A 19 3.99 1.09 -4.60
CA SER A 19 3.09 2.00 -5.31
C SER A 19 3.26 3.47 -4.88
N TRP A 20 3.91 3.73 -3.74
CA TRP A 20 4.19 5.06 -3.19
C TRP A 20 5.69 5.36 -3.14
N ALA A 21 6.50 4.46 -2.59
CA ALA A 21 7.92 4.70 -2.35
C ALA A 21 8.76 3.51 -2.81
N ASN A 22 9.90 3.80 -3.43
CA ASN A 22 10.85 2.80 -3.91
C ASN A 22 12.16 2.89 -3.10
N ASP A 23 12.58 1.77 -2.53
CA ASP A 23 13.79 1.66 -1.71
C ASP A 23 15.09 1.55 -2.54
N VAL A 24 14.99 1.16 -3.81
CA VAL A 24 16.12 1.13 -4.75
C VAL A 24 16.26 2.45 -5.51
N LEU A 25 15.14 3.04 -5.92
CA LEU A 25 15.07 4.31 -6.62
C LEU A 25 14.53 5.38 -5.69
N GLU A 26 15.36 5.84 -4.75
CA GLU A 26 14.95 6.76 -3.66
C GLU A 26 14.26 8.04 -4.15
N ASP A 27 14.62 8.55 -5.33
CA ASP A 27 13.95 9.71 -5.94
C ASP A 27 12.44 9.49 -6.20
N LEU A 28 12.01 8.23 -6.27
CA LEU A 28 10.61 7.83 -6.39
C LEU A 28 9.99 7.64 -5.00
N GLY A 29 9.56 8.75 -4.41
CA GLY A 29 8.69 8.72 -3.24
C GLY A 29 9.38 8.67 -1.88
N ALA A 30 10.70 8.93 -1.77
CA ALA A 30 11.39 9.01 -0.47
C ALA A 30 10.77 10.02 0.53
N GLY A 31 10.01 11.01 0.04
CA GLY A 31 9.29 11.96 0.89
C GLY A 31 7.91 11.51 1.35
N ILE A 32 7.41 10.38 0.86
CA ILE A 32 6.07 9.88 1.20
C ILE A 32 6.16 9.13 2.52
N SER A 33 5.42 9.64 3.52
CA SER A 33 5.35 9.00 4.82
C SER A 33 4.56 7.68 4.76
N LEU A 34 4.84 6.78 5.70
CA LEU A 34 4.04 5.57 5.91
C LEU A 34 2.55 5.91 6.13
N GLU A 35 2.26 6.97 6.88
CA GLU A 35 0.90 7.42 7.15
C GLU A 35 0.17 7.80 5.86
N THR A 36 0.84 8.51 4.95
CA THR A 36 0.31 8.86 3.63
C THR A 36 0.00 7.61 2.81
N CYS A 37 0.95 6.67 2.71
CA CYS A 37 0.77 5.40 2.00
C CYS A 37 -0.44 4.62 2.55
N LEU A 38 -0.54 4.46 3.87
CA LEU A 38 -1.66 3.74 4.51
C LEU A 38 -3.00 4.44 4.29
N THR A 39 -3.03 5.77 4.40
CA THR A 39 -4.25 6.57 4.22
C THR A 39 -4.77 6.47 2.80
N GLU A 40 -3.87 6.58 1.81
CA GLU A 40 -4.24 6.48 0.39
C GLU A 40 -4.61 5.06 -0.01
N ALA A 41 -3.91 4.04 0.49
CA ALA A 41 -4.27 2.63 0.27
C ALA A 41 -5.68 2.31 0.79
N ALA A 42 -6.00 2.78 2.00
CA ALA A 42 -7.34 2.63 2.57
C ALA A 42 -8.39 3.40 1.74
N GLY A 43 -8.08 4.63 1.32
CA GLY A 43 -8.95 5.43 0.44
C GLY A 43 -9.21 4.77 -0.93
N ALA A 44 -8.25 3.99 -1.43
CA ALA A 44 -8.39 3.20 -2.65
C ALA A 44 -9.14 1.86 -2.45
N GLY A 45 -9.48 1.49 -1.21
CA GLY A 45 -10.23 0.28 -0.89
C GLY A 45 -9.38 -0.96 -0.58
N TYR A 46 -8.06 -0.80 -0.42
CA TYR A 46 -7.21 -1.88 0.06
C TYR A 46 -7.40 -2.08 1.56
N HIS A 47 -7.33 -3.34 1.98
CA HIS A 47 -7.51 -3.77 3.37
C HIS A 47 -6.18 -3.99 4.10
N GLY A 48 -5.07 -3.69 3.45
CA GLY A 48 -3.73 -3.80 4.01
C GLY A 48 -2.65 -3.36 3.02
N VAL A 49 -1.47 -3.13 3.57
CA VAL A 49 -0.24 -2.88 2.82
C VAL A 49 0.79 -3.93 3.27
N GLU A 50 1.59 -4.44 2.33
CA GLU A 50 2.68 -5.36 2.65
C GLU A 50 3.72 -4.67 3.55
N LEU A 51 4.25 -5.43 4.52
CA LEU A 51 5.44 -5.02 5.27
C LEU A 51 6.68 -5.44 4.49
N GLU A 52 7.18 -4.53 3.68
CA GLU A 52 8.53 -4.63 3.14
C GLU A 52 9.53 -4.28 4.26
N TYR A 53 10.74 -4.84 4.22
CA TYR A 53 11.77 -4.67 5.27
C TYR A 53 12.32 -3.23 5.26
N LEU A 54 11.48 -2.23 5.52
CA LEU A 54 11.92 -0.91 5.92
C LEU A 54 12.57 -1.10 7.28
N SER A 55 13.91 -1.11 7.32
CA SER A 55 14.61 -1.05 8.59
C SER A 55 14.10 0.18 9.31
N ALA A 56 13.30 -0.04 10.36
CA ALA A 56 12.93 0.99 11.30
C ALA A 56 14.22 1.41 12.02
N SER A 57 14.94 2.33 11.40
CA SER A 57 16.08 3.06 11.96
C SER A 57 15.60 4.45 12.34
#